data_AF-A0A0G0KRM2-F1
#
_entry.id   AF-A0A0G0KRM2-F1
#
_cell.length_a   1.000
_cell.length_b   1.000
_cell.length_c   1.000
_cell.angle_alpha   90.00
_cell.angle_beta   90.00
_cell.angle_gamma   90.00
#
_symmetry.space_group_name_H-M   'P 1'
#
loop_
_entity.id
_entity.type
_entity.pdbx_description
1 polymer ?
#
loop_
_entity_poly.entity_id
_entity_poly.type
_entity_poly.pdbx_seq_one_letter_code
_entity_poly.pdbx_strand_id
1 'polypeptide(L)'
;MNSNTCNQCGECCKLFFINLNEEEYRSGKFKTIFDGLEAIDDYSSAAECGANFLAKKDDGSCIYLDNSCCSIHKSRPQVCRSFFCDSTEEEYQTMREIIKEAKRNLDDVIDPISKKK
;
A
#
# COMPACT_ATOMS: atom_id res chain seq x y z
N MET A 1 -18.71 -13.41 9.16
CA MET A 1 -17.42 -13.56 9.85
C MET A 1 -16.88 -12.16 10.05
N ASN A 2 -16.84 -11.67 11.30
CA ASN A 2 -16.26 -10.36 11.59
C ASN A 2 -14.75 -10.47 11.44
N SER A 3 -14.22 -10.09 10.29
CA SER A 3 -12.78 -10.15 10.09
C SER A 3 -12.13 -8.79 10.27
N ASN A 4 -11.95 -8.45 11.55
CA ASN A 4 -11.13 -7.30 11.95
C ASN A 4 -9.71 -7.76 12.33
N THR A 5 -9.22 -8.84 11.74
CA THR A 5 -7.89 -9.39 12.06
C THR A 5 -7.04 -9.48 10.80
N CYS A 6 -5.90 -8.79 10.81
CA CYS A 6 -4.91 -8.92 9.75
C CYS A 6 -4.20 -10.29 9.85
N ASN A 7 -4.24 -11.06 8.76
CA ASN A 7 -3.57 -12.36 8.64
C ASN A 7 -2.17 -12.27 7.97
N GLN A 8 -1.63 -11.05 7.84
CA GLN A 8 -0.36 -10.78 7.16
C GLN A 8 -0.27 -11.25 5.69
N CYS A 9 -1.39 -11.35 4.97
CA CYS A 9 -1.38 -11.78 3.55
C CYS A 9 -0.64 -10.83 2.58
N GLY A 10 -0.28 -9.62 3.01
CA GLY A 10 0.51 -8.66 2.22
C GLY A 10 -0.26 -7.94 1.10
N GLU A 11 -1.56 -8.23 0.89
CA GLU A 11 -2.34 -7.60 -0.18
C GLU A 11 -2.43 -6.08 -0.03
N CYS A 12 -2.67 -5.57 1.19
CA CYS A 12 -2.68 -4.12 1.42
C CYS A 12 -1.35 -3.44 1.06
N CYS A 13 -0.22 -4.13 1.27
CA CYS A 13 1.10 -3.62 0.90
C CYS A 13 1.31 -3.59 -0.62
N LYS A 14 0.61 -4.43 -1.39
CA LYS A 14 0.67 -4.42 -2.86
C LYS A 14 -0.26 -3.36 -3.45
N LEU A 15 -1.42 -3.13 -2.83
CA LEU A 15 -2.50 -2.34 -3.42
C LEU A 15 -2.45 -0.85 -3.08
N PHE A 16 -2.07 -0.47 -1.85
CA PHE A 16 -2.31 0.90 -1.37
C PHE A 16 -1.08 1.78 -1.29
N PHE A 17 -1.30 3.08 -1.48
CA PHE A 17 -0.43 4.13 -0.99
C PHE A 17 -0.84 4.45 0.45
N ILE A 18 0.11 4.34 1.37
CA ILE A 18 -0.14 4.43 2.80
C ILE A 18 0.31 5.81 3.27
N ASN A 19 -0.64 6.69 3.58
CA ASN A 19 -0.35 7.99 4.17
C ASN A 19 -0.09 7.84 5.66
N LEU A 20 1.02 8.40 6.11
CA LEU A 20 1.29 8.60 7.53
C LEU A 20 0.46 9.79 8.03
N ASN A 21 -0.06 9.69 9.25
CA ASN A 21 -0.57 10.86 9.93
C ASN A 21 0.59 11.77 10.41
N GLU A 22 0.27 12.94 10.95
CA GLU A 22 1.28 13.92 11.36
C GLU A 22 2.27 13.38 12.40
N GLU A 23 1.78 12.69 13.43
CA GLU A 23 2.63 12.10 14.47
C GLU A 23 3.57 11.04 13.89
N GLU A 24 3.03 10.15 13.05
CA GLU A 24 3.78 9.08 12.40
C GLU A 24 4.86 9.62 11.46
N TYR A 25 4.52 10.63 10.65
CA TYR A 25 5.45 11.28 9.73
C TYR A 25 6.57 11.98 10.49
N ARG A 26 6.23 12.84 11.47
CA ARG A 26 7.22 13.57 12.30
C ARG A 26 8.09 12.65 13.14
N SER A 27 7.64 11.43 13.44
CA SER A 27 8.43 10.46 14.21
C SER A 27 9.70 9.97 13.50
N GLY A 28 9.75 10.08 12.16
CA GLY A 28 10.87 9.57 11.34
C GLY A 28 11.05 8.04 11.38
N LYS A 29 10.11 7.29 11.98
CA LYS A 29 10.21 5.83 12.14
C LYS A 29 9.98 5.06 10.83
N PHE A 30 9.33 5.70 9.86
CA PHE A 30 8.91 5.07 8.63
C PHE A 30 9.60 5.72 7.43
N LYS A 31 9.99 4.89 6.46
CA LYS A 31 10.57 5.35 5.21
C LYS A 31 9.48 5.91 4.31
N THR A 32 9.62 7.16 3.90
CA THR A 32 8.69 7.86 3.00
C THR A 32 9.22 7.92 1.57
N ILE A 33 8.37 8.33 0.62
CA ILE A 33 8.72 8.44 -0.80
C ILE A 33 9.92 9.38 -1.04
N PHE A 34 10.11 10.40 -0.20
CA PHE A 34 11.19 11.38 -0.32
C PHE A 34 12.34 11.17 0.67
N ASP A 35 12.39 10.02 1.37
CA ASP A 35 13.53 9.70 2.21
C ASP A 35 14.84 9.71 1.41
N GLY A 36 15.77 10.59 1.80
CA GLY A 36 17.05 10.82 1.11
C GLY A 36 17.11 12.12 0.30
N LEU A 37 16.02 12.89 0.26
CA LEU A 37 15.96 14.26 -0.25
C LEU A 37 15.80 15.26 0.92
N GLU A 38 15.88 16.56 0.66
CA GLU A 38 15.59 17.57 1.69
C GLU A 38 14.19 17.31 2.26
N ALA A 39 14.12 17.09 3.57
CA ALA A 39 12.88 16.76 4.25
C ALA A 39 11.92 17.95 4.16
N ILE A 40 10.65 17.67 3.85
CA ILE A 40 9.59 18.65 4.01
C ILE A 40 9.21 18.67 5.49
N ASP A 41 9.72 19.68 6.22
CA ASP A 41 9.54 19.83 7.67
C ASP A 41 8.07 20.13 8.07
N ASP A 42 7.31 20.72 7.16
CA ASP A 42 5.90 21.02 7.35
C ASP A 42 5.01 19.85 6.88
N TYR A 43 4.25 19.27 7.83
CA TYR A 43 3.36 18.15 7.51
C TYR A 43 2.23 18.55 6.55
N SER A 44 1.72 19.78 6.61
CA SER A 44 0.63 20.21 5.72
C SER A 44 1.07 20.15 4.26
N SER A 45 2.24 20.72 3.97
CA SER A 45 2.89 20.68 2.66
C SER A 45 3.22 19.24 2.25
N ALA A 46 3.74 18.43 3.19
CA ALA A 46 4.05 17.02 2.93
C ALA A 46 2.79 16.20 2.58
N ALA A 47 1.68 16.44 3.26
CA ALA A 47 0.40 15.78 3.00
C ALA A 47 -0.21 16.22 1.66
N GLU A 48 -0.11 17.51 1.32
CA GLU A 48 -0.62 18.05 0.06
C GLU A 48 0.10 17.48 -1.16
N CYS A 49 1.43 17.38 -1.11
CA CYS A 49 2.23 16.83 -2.21
C CYS A 49 2.43 15.30 -2.16
N GLY A 50 1.89 14.62 -1.14
CA GLY A 50 2.03 13.17 -0.96
C GLY A 50 3.40 12.72 -0.44
N ALA A 51 4.22 13.61 0.09
CA ALA A 51 5.49 13.25 0.71
C ALA A 51 5.33 12.43 2.01
N ASN A 52 4.16 12.47 2.64
CA ASN A 52 3.83 11.65 3.81
C ASN A 52 3.45 10.19 3.46
N PHE A 53 3.54 9.77 2.20
CA PHE A 53 3.34 8.38 1.84
C PHE A 53 4.54 7.50 2.19
N LEU A 54 4.28 6.28 2.65
CA LEU A 54 5.31 5.25 2.74
C LEU A 54 5.98 5.02 1.39
N ALA A 55 7.29 4.81 1.43
CA ALA A 55 8.07 4.48 0.24
C ALA A 55 7.54 3.20 -0.44
N LYS A 56 7.75 3.15 -1.75
CA LYS A 56 7.46 1.99 -2.59
C LYS A 56 8.76 1.37 -3.09
N LYS A 57 8.71 0.09 -3.42
CA LYS A 57 9.73 -0.58 -4.23
C LYS A 57 9.51 -0.27 -5.71
N ASP A 58 10.46 -0.65 -6.54
CA ASP A 58 10.39 -0.49 -8.00
C ASP A 58 9.19 -1.21 -8.62
N ASP A 59 8.72 -2.30 -8.00
CA ASP A 59 7.52 -3.04 -8.42
C ASP A 59 6.19 -2.39 -7.97
N GLY A 60 6.25 -1.23 -7.32
CA GLY A 60 5.09 -0.50 -6.80
C GLY A 60 4.54 -1.02 -5.48
N SER A 61 5.06 -2.12 -4.94
CA SER A 61 4.69 -2.60 -3.61
C SER A 61 5.28 -1.73 -2.51
N CYS A 62 4.67 -1.73 -1.32
CA CYS A 62 5.19 -1.03 -0.15
C CYS A 62 6.60 -1.51 0.19
N ILE A 63 7.48 -0.59 0.57
CA ILE A 63 8.87 -0.90 0.95
C ILE A 63 8.97 -1.96 2.06
N TYR A 64 7.93 -2.06 2.91
CA TYR A 64 7.85 -3.02 4.02
C TYR A 64 7.18 -4.35 3.67
N LEU A 65 6.85 -4.61 2.41
CA LEU A 65 6.48 -5.95 1.97
C LEU A 65 7.74 -6.82 1.92
N ASP A 66 7.83 -7.85 2.73
CA ASP A 66 8.95 -8.79 2.72
C ASP A 66 8.45 -10.23 2.77
N ASN A 67 8.96 -11.10 1.90
CA ASN A 67 8.53 -12.49 1.77
C ASN A 67 6.99 -12.66 1.69
N SER A 68 6.32 -11.78 0.94
CA SER A 68 4.85 -11.69 0.83
C SER A 68 4.09 -11.28 2.10
N CYS A 69 4.79 -10.88 3.15
CA CYS A 69 4.23 -10.49 4.45
C CYS A 69 4.61 -9.04 4.81
N CYS A 70 3.83 -8.38 5.68
CA CYS A 70 4.19 -7.07 6.19
C CYS A 70 5.28 -7.20 7.29
N SER A 71 6.49 -6.68 7.04
CA SER A 71 7.62 -6.76 7.98
C SER A 71 7.43 -5.89 9.22
N ILE A 72 6.67 -4.80 9.10
CA ILE A 72 6.32 -3.89 10.21
C ILE A 72 4.95 -4.19 10.83
N HIS A 73 4.38 -5.39 10.65
CA HIS A 73 2.99 -5.68 11.04
C HIS A 73 2.64 -5.24 12.47
N LYS A 74 3.53 -5.41 13.45
CA LYS A 74 3.30 -5.01 14.85
C LYS A 74 3.28 -3.49 15.03
N SER A 75 4.19 -2.77 14.37
CA SER A 75 4.36 -1.32 14.45
C SER A 75 3.69 -0.56 13.31
N ARG A 76 2.87 -1.23 12.49
CA ARG A 76 2.28 -0.66 11.28
C ARG A 76 1.50 0.64 11.56
N PRO A 77 1.47 1.58 10.60
CA PRO A 77 0.72 2.83 10.72
C PRO A 77 -0.76 2.60 11.01
N GLN A 78 -1.41 3.61 11.57
CA GLN A 78 -2.81 3.57 11.98
C GLN A 78 -3.73 3.23 10.79
N VAL A 79 -3.50 3.81 9.62
CA VAL A 79 -4.31 3.50 8.43
C VAL A 79 -4.20 2.02 8.03
N CYS A 80 -3.03 1.39 8.22
CA CYS A 80 -2.85 -0.05 7.98
C CYS A 80 -3.55 -0.94 9.02
N ARG A 81 -4.03 -0.38 10.14
CA ARG A 81 -4.81 -1.13 11.15
C ARG A 81 -6.30 -1.11 10.84
N SER A 82 -6.75 -0.11 10.09
CA SER A 82 -8.16 0.06 9.71
C SER A 82 -8.55 -0.76 8.47
N PHE A 83 -7.58 -1.30 7.73
CA PHE A 83 -7.83 -2.08 6.53
C PHE A 83 -7.78 -3.60 6.79
N PHE A 84 -8.81 -4.30 6.32
CA PHE A 84 -8.90 -5.77 6.35
C PHE A 84 -9.14 -6.32 4.95
N CYS A 85 -8.29 -7.26 4.53
CA CYS A 85 -8.24 -7.76 3.15
C CYS A 85 -9.49 -8.59 2.77
N ASP A 86 -10.25 -9.01 3.76
CA ASP A 86 -11.50 -9.75 3.69
C ASP A 86 -12.70 -8.91 4.16
N SER A 87 -12.55 -7.58 4.16
CA SER A 87 -13.65 -6.66 4.33
C SER A 87 -14.76 -6.97 3.33
N THR A 88 -16.00 -7.08 3.81
CA THR A 88 -17.17 -7.37 2.98
C THR A 88 -17.88 -6.12 2.48
N GLU A 89 -17.36 -4.91 2.75
CA GLU A 89 -17.99 -3.68 2.26
C GLU A 89 -17.96 -3.64 0.73
N GLU A 90 -19.06 -3.19 0.14
CA GLU A 90 -19.29 -3.18 -1.31
C GLU A 90 -18.23 -2.37 -2.06
N GLU A 91 -17.82 -1.23 -1.51
CA GLU A 91 -16.78 -0.36 -2.09
C GLU A 91 -15.45 -1.11 -2.22
N TYR A 92 -15.06 -1.88 -1.20
CA TYR A 92 -13.81 -2.66 -1.25
C TYR A 92 -13.90 -3.81 -2.25
N GLN A 93 -15.03 -4.51 -2.33
CA GLN A 93 -15.20 -5.59 -3.30
C GLN A 93 -15.15 -5.05 -4.74
N THR A 94 -15.79 -3.90 -4.98
CA THR A 94 -15.75 -3.21 -6.27
C THR A 94 -14.31 -2.84 -6.65
N MET A 95 -13.56 -2.23 -5.74
CA MET A 95 -12.16 -1.87 -5.99
C MET A 95 -11.29 -3.09 -6.29
N ARG A 96 -11.49 -4.21 -5.58
CA ARG A 96 -10.74 -5.46 -5.84
C ARG A 96 -10.99 -6.00 -7.24
N GLU A 97 -12.22 -6.00 -7.71
CA GLU A 97 -12.55 -6.47 -9.06
C GLU A 97 -11.97 -5.53 -10.14
N ILE A 98 -12.05 -4.21 -9.95
CA ILE A 98 -11.43 -3.22 -10.86
C ILE A 98 -9.93 -3.49 -10.99
N ILE A 99 -9.22 -3.68 -9.88
CA ILE A 99 -7.78 -3.94 -9.90
C ILE A 99 -7.47 -5.27 -10.58
N LYS A 100 -8.27 -6.31 -10.32
CA LYS A 100 -8.10 -7.63 -10.93
C LYS A 100 -8.35 -7.60 -12.44
N GLU A 101 -9.28 -6.78 -12.91
CA GLU A 101 -9.53 -6.57 -14.33
C GLU A 101 -8.41 -5.74 -14.98
N ALA A 102 -8.00 -4.64 -14.36
CA ALA A 102 -6.88 -3.82 -14.82
C ALA A 102 -5.59 -4.64 -14.95
N LYS A 103 -5.30 -5.52 -13.97
CA LYS A 103 -4.15 -6.43 -14.03
C LYS A 103 -4.25 -7.41 -15.20
N ARG A 104 -5.42 -8.03 -15.40
CA ARG A 104 -5.66 -8.93 -16.55
C ARG A 104 -5.41 -8.21 -17.88
N ASN A 105 -5.92 -7.00 -18.03
CA ASN A 105 -5.76 -6.19 -19.23
C ASN A 105 -4.29 -5.78 -19.45
N LEU A 106 -3.58 -5.43 -18.38
CA LEU A 106 -2.15 -5.08 -18.45
C LEU A 106 -1.30 -6.30 -18.86
N ASP A 107 -1.57 -7.46 -18.27
CA ASP A 107 -0.89 -8.71 -18.63
C ASP A 107 -1.11 -9.05 -20.12
N ASP A 108 -2.31 -8.79 -20.66
CA ASP A 108 -2.63 -8.97 -22.09
C ASP A 108 -1.87 -8.03 -23.03
N VAL A 109 -1.46 -6.85 -22.54
CA VAL A 109 -0.67 -5.88 -23.31
C VAL A 109 0.83 -6.21 -23.22
N ILE A 110 1.32 -6.59 -22.05
CA ILE A 110 2.76 -6.80 -21.79
C ILE A 110 3.23 -8.18 -22.27
N ASP A 111 2.38 -9.21 -22.21
CA ASP A 111 2.70 -10.55 -22.71
C ASP A 111 1.50 -11.19 -23.45
N PRO A 112 1.26 -10.77 -24.72
CA PRO A 112 0.15 -11.30 -25.52
C PRO A 112 0.33 -12.76 -25.97
N ILE A 113 1.48 -13.39 -25.67
CA ILE A 113 1.86 -14.71 -26.20
C ILE A 113 1.55 -15.84 -25.19
N SER A 114 1.58 -15.55 -23.88
CA SER A 114 1.39 -16.56 -22.83
C SER A 114 0.00 -17.21 -22.76
N LYS A 115 -1.05 -16.59 -23.32
CA LYS A 115 -2.42 -17.14 -23.35
C LYS A 115 -2.77 -17.98 -24.59
N LYS A 116 -1.85 -18.22 -25.53
CA LYS A 116 -2.10 -18.99 -26.77
C LYS A 116 -1.74 -20.49 -26.69
N LYS A 117 -1.57 -21.06 -25.50
CA LYS A 117 -1.34 -22.50 -25.32
C LYS A 117 -2.50 -23.19 -24.61
#